data_AF-A0A538A0Z8-F1
#
_entry.id   AF-A0A538A0Z8-F1
#
_cell.length_a   1.000
_cell.length_b   1.000
_cell.length_c   1.000
_cell.angle_alpha   90.00
_cell.angle_beta   90.00
_cell.angle_gamma   90.00
#
_symmetry.space_group_name_H-M   'P 1'
#
loop_
_entity.id
_entity.type
_entity.pdbx_description
1 polymer ?
#
loop_
_entity_poly.entity_id
_entity_poly.type
_entity_poly.pdbx_seq_one_letter_code
_entity_poly.pdbx_strand_id
1 'polypeptide(L)' 'MASWAVLEQQRVWISPRAVSFTVVCDACAQIAAAEGYGASTVHGTLPLDAQRGSIECPRGHHLRVERDGR' A
#
# COMPACT_ATOMS: atom_id res chain seq x y z
N MET A 1 -4.80 -24.35 13.58
CA MET A 1 -4.06 -24.21 12.32
C MET A 1 -4.13 -22.76 11.91
N ALA A 2 -3.13 -21.95 12.26
CA ALA A 2 -3.12 -20.53 11.86
C ALA A 2 -2.63 -20.46 10.41
N SER A 3 -3.54 -20.09 9.50
CA SER A 3 -3.22 -19.84 8.09
C SER A 3 -2.37 -18.57 8.03
N TRP A 4 -1.07 -18.74 7.84
CA TRP A 4 -0.20 -17.66 7.40
C TRP A 4 -0.51 -17.44 5.92
N ALA A 5 -1.59 -16.74 5.58
CA ALA A 5 -1.62 -16.14 4.26
C ALA A 5 -0.46 -15.13 4.25
N VAL A 6 0.67 -15.46 3.62
CA VAL A 6 1.64 -14.46 3.21
C VAL A 6 0.88 -13.61 2.19
N LEU A 7 0.22 -12.57 2.70
CA LEU A 7 -0.27 -11.48 1.87
C LEU A 7 0.97 -10.93 1.20
N GLU A 8 1.10 -11.16 -0.10
CA GLU A 8 2.15 -10.54 -0.90
C GLU A 8 2.14 -9.04 -0.58
N GLN A 9 3.30 -8.52 -0.23
CA GLN A 9 3.44 -7.13 0.18
C GLN A 9 2.97 -6.23 -0.96
N GLN A 10 1.89 -5.48 -0.73
CA GLN A 10 1.29 -4.59 -1.72
C GLN A 10 2.34 -3.61 -2.25
N ARG A 11 2.44 -3.52 -3.58
CA ARG A 11 3.32 -2.58 -4.28
C ARG A 11 2.51 -1.50 -4.97
N VAL A 12 2.83 -0.25 -4.66
CA VAL A 12 2.21 0.95 -5.20
C VAL A 12 3.16 1.57 -6.19
N TRP A 13 2.77 1.61 -7.47
CA TRP A 13 3.53 2.28 -8.52
C TRP A 13 3.04 3.71 -8.67
N ILE A 14 3.95 4.68 -8.62
CA ILE A 14 3.64 6.09 -8.84
C ILE A 14 4.36 6.63 -10.06
N SER A 15 3.76 7.63 -10.73
CA SER A 15 4.35 8.26 -11.90
C SER A 15 5.73 8.88 -11.60
N PRO A 16 6.60 9.04 -12.62
CA PRO A 16 7.96 9.55 -12.43
C PRO A 16 8.07 10.90 -11.70
N ARG A 17 7.04 11.76 -11.80
CA ARG A 17 7.01 13.09 -11.16
C ARG A 17 6.03 13.20 -9.99
N ALA A 18 5.35 12.12 -9.63
CA ALA A 18 4.41 12.13 -8.51
C ALA A 18 5.18 12.20 -7.18
N VAL A 19 4.76 13.11 -6.31
CA VAL A 19 5.30 13.28 -4.94
C VAL A 19 4.30 12.90 -3.85
N SER A 20 3.02 12.77 -4.21
CA SER A 20 1.93 12.39 -3.33
C SER A 20 1.04 11.38 -4.02
N PHE A 21 0.45 10.48 -3.25
CA PHE A 21 -0.45 9.45 -3.74
C PHE A 21 -1.49 9.10 -2.69
N THR A 22 -2.59 8.49 -3.13
CA THR A 22 -3.61 7.90 -2.28
C THR A 22 -3.92 6.51 -2.79
N VAL A 23 -3.95 5.53 -1.90
CA VAL A 23 -4.12 4.12 -2.27
C VAL A 23 -5.01 3.40 -1.25
N VAL A 24 -5.72 2.38 -1.70
CA VAL A 24 -6.47 1.48 -0.83
C VAL A 24 -5.55 0.33 -0.40
N CYS A 25 -5.52 0.01 0.89
CA CYS A 25 -4.75 -1.12 1.39
C CYS A 25 -5.41 -2.44 0.98
N ASP A 26 -4.70 -3.25 0.19
CA ASP A 26 -5.22 -4.51 -0.34
C ASP A 26 -5.47 -5.54 0.76
N ALA A 27 -4.59 -5.61 1.77
CA ALA A 27 -4.81 -6.46 2.94
C ALA A 27 -6.11 -6.10 3.68
N CYS A 28 -6.38 -4.79 3.84
CA CYS A 28 -7.65 -4.35 4.40
C CYS A 28 -8.83 -4.69 3.48
N ALA A 29 -8.68 -4.54 2.16
CA ALA A 29 -9.73 -4.85 1.20
C ALA A 29 -10.08 -6.35 1.16
N GLN A 30 -9.10 -7.22 1.35
CA GLN A 30 -9.32 -8.67 1.42
C GLN A 30 -10.03 -9.09 2.70
N ILE A 31 -9.62 -8.54 3.86
CA ILE A 31 -10.30 -8.79 5.14
C ILE A 31 -11.74 -8.21 5.09
N ALA A 32 -11.90 -7.01 4.54
CA ALA A 32 -13.17 -6.33 4.32
C ALA A 32 -14.17 -7.16 3.51
N ALA A 33 -13.72 -7.79 2.42
CA ALA A 33 -14.55 -8.65 1.59
C ALA A 33 -15.14 -9.85 2.37
N ALA A 34 -14.52 -10.25 3.48
CA ALA A 34 -15.00 -11.32 4.35
C ALA A 34 -15.94 -10.82 5.47
N GLU A 35 -15.82 -9.57 5.93
CA GLU A 35 -16.44 -9.09 7.18
C GLU A 35 -17.32 -7.83 7.06
N GLY A 36 -17.46 -7.25 5.85
CA GLY A 36 -18.37 -6.12 5.60
C GLY A 36 -17.90 -4.75 6.08
N TYR A 37 -16.65 -4.63 6.56
CA TYR A 37 -16.01 -3.36 6.90
C TYR A 37 -15.28 -2.73 5.71
N GLY A 38 -15.13 -1.39 5.67
CA GLY A 38 -14.42 -0.70 4.59
C GLY A 38 -12.89 -0.87 4.62
N ALA A 39 -12.28 -1.04 3.44
CA ALA A 39 -10.84 -1.04 3.27
C ALA A 39 -10.22 0.31 3.72
N SER A 40 -9.02 0.27 4.32
CA SER A 40 -8.36 1.52 4.72
C SER A 40 -7.76 2.22 3.50
N THR A 41 -8.02 3.51 3.37
CA THR A 41 -7.30 4.39 2.44
C THR A 41 -6.07 4.96 3.14
N VAL A 42 -4.95 5.03 2.42
CA VAL A 42 -3.67 5.55 2.90
C VAL A 42 -3.24 6.69 1.98
N HIS A 43 -2.93 7.84 2.58
CA HIS A 43 -2.29 8.95 1.89
C HIS A 43 -0.79 8.91 2.18
N GLY A 44 0.04 9.03 1.15
CA GLY A 44 1.49 8.99 1.30
C GLY A 44 2.20 9.95 0.38
N THR A 45 3.47 10.19 0.71
CA THR A 45 4.38 11.02 -0.09
C THR A 45 5.66 10.26 -0.40
N LEU A 46 6.21 10.46 -1.59
CA LEU A 46 7.53 9.96 -1.97
C LEU A 46 8.35 11.12 -2.56
N PRO A 47 9.42 11.58 -1.89
CA PRO A 47 10.28 12.64 -2.40
C PRO A 47 10.79 12.36 -3.83
N LEU A 48 10.97 13.40 -4.64
CA LEU A 48 11.38 13.28 -6.05
C LEU A 48 12.72 12.58 -6.26
N ASP A 49 13.61 12.64 -5.27
CA ASP A 49 14.93 11.99 -5.25
C ASP A 49 14.88 10.53 -4.77
N ALA A 50 13.77 10.08 -4.16
CA ALA A 50 13.61 8.73 -3.64
C ALA A 50 12.91 7.80 -4.64
N GLN A 51 13.61 6.80 -5.18
CA GLN A 51 13.00 5.84 -6.12
C GLN A 51 12.02 4.86 -5.45
N ARG A 52 12.21 4.60 -4.16
CA ARG A 52 11.47 3.61 -3.38
C ARG A 52 11.18 4.14 -1.98
N GLY A 53 10.07 3.70 -1.41
CA GLY A 53 9.68 4.01 -0.04
C GLY A 53 8.79 2.93 0.55
N SER A 54 8.46 3.07 1.83
CA SER A 54 7.53 2.21 2.54
C SER A 54 6.56 3.06 3.35
N ILE A 55 5.31 2.63 3.41
CA ILE A 55 4.28 3.25 4.24
C ILE A 55 3.46 2.16 4.92
N GLU A 56 2.91 2.50 6.08
CA GLU A 56 2.05 1.61 6.86
C GLU A 56 0.63 2.16 6.84
N CYS A 57 -0.36 1.29 6.64
CA CYS A 57 -1.75 1.71 6.80
C CYS A 57 -2.12 1.83 8.30
N PRO A 58 -3.19 2.54 8.68
CA PRO A 58 -3.65 2.65 10.06
C PRO A 58 -3.92 1.33 10.81
N ARG A 59 -4.01 0.21 10.07
CA ARG A 59 -4.21 -1.14 10.63
C ARG A 59 -2.92 -1.97 10.71
N GLY A 60 -1.77 -1.38 10.41
CA GLY A 60 -0.46 -2.05 10.57
C GLY A 60 0.07 -2.81 9.35
N HIS A 61 -0.61 -2.74 8.20
CA HIS A 61 -0.11 -3.40 6.99
C HIS A 61 0.93 -2.53 6.27
N HIS A 62 2.04 -3.14 5.86
CA HIS A 62 3.11 -2.47 5.14
C HIS A 62 2.88 -2.49 3.62
N LEU A 63 2.97 -1.32 2.99
CA LEU A 63 2.93 -1.12 1.55
C LEU A 63 4.32 -0.64 1.08
N ARG A 64 4.79 -1.17 -0.05
CA ARG A 64 5.96 -0.64 -0.75
C ARG A 64 5.52 0.33 -1.83
N VAL A 65 6.23 1.44 -1.94
CA VAL A 65 6.00 2.44 -2.97
C VAL A 65 7.21 2.46 -3.88
N GLU A 66 6.99 2.35 -5.18
CA GLU A 66 8.04 2.39 -6.20
C GLU A 66 7.66 3.45 -7.25
N ARG A 67 8.62 4.28 -7.61
CA ARG A 67 8.45 5.20 -8.73
C ARG A 67 8.68 4.41 -10.03
N ASP A 68 7.81 4.63 -11.00
CA ASP A 68 8.03 4.11 -12.36
C ASP A 68 9.28 4.78 -12.94
N GLY A 69 10.29 3.97 -13.24
CA GLY A 69 11.64 4.38 -13.59
C GLY A 69 12.05 3.91 -14.97
N ARG A 70 11.16 4.07 -15.96
CA ARG A 70 11.54 3.91 -17.38
C ARG A 70 12.56 4.96 -17.81
#